data_AF-A0A927S9M7-F1
#
_entry.id   AF-A0A927S9M7-F1
#
_cell.length_a   1.000
_cell.length_b   1.000
_cell.length_c   1.000
_cell.angle_alpha   90.00
_cell.angle_beta   90.00
_cell.angle_gamma   90.00
#
_symmetry.space_group_name_H-M   'P 1'
#
loop_
_entity.id
_entity.type
_entity.pdbx_description
1 polymer ?
#
loop_
_entity_poly.entity_id
_entity_poly.type
_entity_poly.pdbx_seq_one_letter_code
_entity_poly.pdbx_strand_id
1 'polypeptide(L)'
;AGALKDHDAAEIVGVTSFGKALVQRLYPLNKSDGFLKITIATYYTPDGHNIHGKGIEPDYVVELNEEQVLKPSTLNDENDTQLKKAIEVVKEKMK
;
A
#
# COMPACT_ATOMS: atom_id res chain seq x y z
N ALA A 1 6.38 -1.70 0.44
CA ALA A 1 5.58 -2.92 0.30
C ALA A 1 6.15 -3.80 -0.81
N GLY A 2 5.87 -3.56 -2.10
CA GLY A 2 6.29 -4.46 -3.19
C GLY A 2 7.80 -4.74 -3.23
N ALA A 3 8.63 -3.70 -3.23
CA ALA A 3 10.09 -3.89 -3.21
C ALA A 3 10.63 -4.59 -1.95
N LEU A 4 9.98 -4.41 -0.79
CA LEU A 4 10.42 -5.09 0.43
C LEU A 4 10.01 -6.57 0.42
N LYS A 5 8.85 -6.88 -0.16
CA LYS A 5 8.35 -8.24 -0.31
C LYS A 5 9.19 -9.02 -1.33
N ASP A 6 9.45 -8.45 -2.51
CA ASP A 6 10.26 -9.07 -3.56
C ASP A 6 11.72 -9.34 -3.10
N HIS A 7 12.26 -8.51 -2.21
CA HIS A 7 13.60 -8.72 -1.66
C HIS A 7 13.64 -9.58 -0.39
N ASP A 8 12.52 -10.19 0.02
CA ASP A 8 12.37 -10.91 1.29
C ASP A 8 12.86 -10.09 2.51
N ALA A 9 12.83 -8.77 2.39
CA ALA A 9 13.40 -7.84 3.35
C ALA A 9 12.42 -7.49 4.48
N ALA A 10 11.13 -7.70 4.27
CA ALA A 10 10.09 -7.54 5.28
C ALA A 10 8.85 -8.37 4.93
N GLU A 11 8.11 -8.77 5.97
CA GLU A 11 6.76 -9.32 5.82
C GLU A 11 5.72 -8.21 5.95
N ILE A 12 4.65 -8.33 5.18
CA ILE A 12 3.56 -7.37 5.10
C ILE A 12 2.37 -7.90 5.90
N VAL A 13 1.86 -7.09 6.83
CA VAL A 13 0.65 -7.36 7.60
C VAL A 13 -0.44 -6.37 7.19
N GLY A 14 -1.67 -6.83 7.00
CA GLY A 14 -2.83 -5.97 6.75
C GLY A 14 -3.75 -6.54 5.67
N VAL A 15 -4.16 -5.69 4.72
CA VAL A 15 -5.04 -6.08 3.60
C VAL A 15 -4.38 -5.76 2.26
N THR A 16 -4.87 -6.37 1.18
CA THR A 16 -4.38 -6.08 -0.18
C THR A 16 -4.51 -4.60 -0.50
N SER A 17 -3.41 -3.98 -0.93
CA SER A 17 -3.41 -2.56 -1.27
C SER A 17 -4.25 -2.27 -2.53
N PHE A 18 -4.65 -1.02 -2.73
CA PHE A 18 -5.52 -0.64 -3.85
C PHE A 18 -4.94 -0.91 -5.25
N GLY A 19 -3.61 -0.91 -5.42
CA GLY A 19 -2.99 -1.17 -6.72
C GLY A 19 -2.99 0.01 -7.69
N LYS A 20 -2.84 1.25 -7.19
CA LYS A 20 -2.57 2.39 -8.06
C LYS A 20 -1.08 2.50 -8.35
N ALA A 21 -0.68 2.11 -9.56
CA ALA A 21 0.71 2.09 -9.98
C ALA A 21 1.03 3.10 -11.09
N LEU A 22 0.14 4.06 -11.35
CA LEU A 22 0.28 4.98 -12.49
C LEU A 22 0.98 6.28 -12.09
N VAL A 23 1.93 6.73 -12.92
CA VAL A 23 2.54 8.06 -12.83
C VAL A 23 1.81 9.00 -13.78
N GLN A 24 1.24 10.07 -13.24
CA GLN A 24 0.49 11.06 -14.01
C GLN A 24 1.21 12.40 -14.00
N ARG A 25 1.28 13.05 -15.17
CA ARG A 25 1.82 14.41 -15.33
C ARG A 25 0.74 15.36 -15.84
N LEU A 26 0.76 16.58 -15.32
CA LEU A 26 -0.10 17.67 -15.79
C LEU A 26 0.64 18.45 -16.88
N TYR A 27 -0.06 18.68 -17.99
CA TYR A 27 0.39 19.52 -19.10
C TYR A 27 -0.51 20.75 -19.19
N PRO A 28 0.02 21.97 -19.02
CA PRO A 28 -0.79 23.18 -19.16
C PRO A 28 -1.21 23.36 -20.62
N LEU A 29 -2.45 23.78 -20.83
CA LEU A 29 -2.94 24.16 -22.15
C LEU A 29 -2.64 25.66 -22.34
N ASN A 30 -1.79 26.00 -23.31
CA ASN A 30 -1.36 27.37 -23.52
C ASN A 30 -2.56 28.32 -23.69
N LYS A 31 -2.53 29.44 -22.95
CA LYS A 31 -3.55 30.51 -22.92
C LYS A 31 -4.87 30.19 -22.20
N SER A 32 -4.97 29.11 -21.42
CA SER A 32 -6.11 28.88 -20.52
C SER A 32 -5.67 28.39 -19.12
N ASP A 33 -6.57 28.44 -18.14
CA ASP A 33 -6.38 27.81 -16.82
C ASP A 33 -6.57 26.27 -16.85
N GLY A 34 -6.59 25.67 -18.04
CA GLY A 34 -6.82 24.25 -18.25
C GLY A 34 -5.54 23.39 -18.20
N PHE A 35 -5.67 22.17 -17.69
CA PHE A 35 -4.59 21.18 -17.65
C PHE A 35 -5.04 19.85 -18.23
N LEU A 36 -4.13 19.20 -18.97
CA LEU A 36 -4.28 17.82 -19.42
C LEU A 36 -3.51 16.90 -18.48
N LYS A 37 -4.22 15.97 -17.84
CA LYS A 37 -3.61 14.95 -16.98
C LYS A 37 -3.37 13.67 -17.78
N ILE A 38 -2.11 13.34 -18.03
CA ILE A 38 -1.72 12.17 -18.82
C ILE A 38 -0.95 11.18 -17.95
N THR A 39 -1.28 9.90 -18.05
CA THR A 39 -0.47 8.82 -17.50
C THR A 39 0.74 8.59 -18.40
N ILE A 40 1.94 8.77 -17.84
CA ILE A 40 3.20 8.71 -18.61
C ILE A 40 4.05 7.47 -18.30
N ALA A 41 3.79 6.81 -17.18
CA ALA A 41 4.51 5.61 -16.78
C ALA A 41 3.66 4.77 -15.81
N THR A 42 4.10 3.53 -15.60
CA THR A 42 3.55 2.63 -14.58
C THR A 42 4.69 2.04 -13.75
N TYR A 43 4.43 1.83 -12.46
CA TYR A 43 5.36 1.14 -11.56
C TYR A 43 5.18 -0.37 -11.68
N TYR A 44 6.31 -1.06 -11.67
CA TYR A 44 6.44 -2.49 -11.47
C TYR A 44 7.28 -2.72 -10.20
N THR A 45 7.09 -3.86 -9.54
CA THR A 45 7.98 -4.25 -8.44
C THR A 45 9.36 -4.65 -8.98
N PRO A 46 10.41 -4.78 -8.14
CA PRO A 46 11.74 -5.22 -8.57
C PRO A 46 11.74 -6.53 -9.37
N ASP A 47 10.86 -7.48 -9.03
CA ASP A 47 10.71 -8.76 -9.77
C ASP A 47 9.85 -8.63 -11.03
N GLY A 48 9.42 -7.42 -11.38
CA GLY A 48 8.62 -7.17 -12.58
C GLY A 48 7.12 -7.45 -12.41
N HIS A 49 6.61 -7.56 -11.19
CA HIS A 49 5.17 -7.75 -10.97
C HIS A 49 4.40 -6.47 -11.29
N ASN A 50 3.34 -6.60 -12.10
CA ASN A 50 2.39 -5.52 -12.34
C ASN A 50 1.41 -5.43 -11.18
N ILE A 51 1.56 -4.37 -10.38
CA ILE A 51 0.70 -4.09 -9.22
C ILE A 51 -0.51 -3.21 -9.58
N HIS A 52 -0.62 -2.75 -10.83
CA HIS A 52 -1.73 -1.91 -11.24
C HIS A 52 -3.05 -2.69 -11.29
N GLY A 53 -4.07 -2.23 -10.58
CA GLY A 53 -5.39 -2.85 -10.50
C GLY A 53 -5.45 -4.12 -9.66
N LYS A 54 -4.30 -4.63 -9.19
CA LYS A 54 -4.20 -5.82 -8.33
C LYS A 54 -3.82 -5.48 -6.90
N GLY A 55 -2.92 -4.51 -6.73
CA GLY A 55 -2.33 -4.24 -5.42
C GLY A 55 -1.15 -5.13 -5.11
N ILE A 56 -0.81 -5.15 -3.84
CA ILE A 56 0.22 -5.99 -3.24
C ILE A 56 -0.48 -6.75 -2.13
N GLU A 57 -0.46 -8.08 -2.22
CA GLU A 57 -1.03 -8.97 -1.22
C GLU A 57 -0.13 -9.01 0.02
N PRO A 58 -0.70 -8.91 1.23
CA PRO A 58 0.04 -9.07 2.47
C PRO A 58 0.43 -10.53 2.70
N ASP A 59 1.45 -10.77 3.53
CA ASP A 59 1.84 -12.11 3.98
C ASP A 59 0.94 -12.59 5.12
N TYR A 60 0.48 -11.64 5.95
CA TYR A 60 -0.53 -11.88 6.99
C TYR A 60 -1.76 -11.00 6.75
N VAL A 61 -2.86 -11.63 6.35
CA VAL A 61 -4.14 -10.93 6.17
C VAL A 61 -4.77 -10.63 7.52
N VAL A 62 -4.94 -9.35 7.84
CA VAL A 62 -5.60 -8.86 9.06
C VAL A 62 -6.48 -7.68 8.70
N GLU A 63 -7.77 -7.81 8.97
CA GLU A 63 -8.75 -6.76 8.71
C GLU A 63 -8.93 -5.86 9.92
N LEU A 64 -9.15 -4.57 9.65
CA LEU A 64 -9.68 -3.62 10.62
C LEU A 64 -11.20 -3.67 10.56
N ASN A 65 -11.87 -3.34 11.66
CA ASN A 65 -13.32 -3.23 11.64
C ASN A 65 -13.78 -2.00 10.81
N GLU A 66 -15.04 -1.98 10.38
CA GLU A 66 -15.56 -0.92 9.49
C GLU A 66 -15.37 0.49 10.08
N GLU A 67 -15.55 0.65 11.40
CA GLU A 67 -15.40 1.94 12.06
C GLU A 67 -13.94 2.42 12.05
N GLN A 68 -12.99 1.52 12.25
CA GLN A 68 -11.55 1.77 12.16
C GLN A 68 -11.10 2.09 10.74
N VAL A 69 -11.67 1.44 9.73
CA VAL A 69 -11.40 1.74 8.32
C VAL A 69 -11.88 3.15 7.96
N LEU A 70 -13.05 3.55 8.46
CA LEU A 70 -13.63 4.88 8.19
C LEU A 70 -12.92 5.99 8.98
N LYS A 71 -12.42 5.68 10.19
CA LYS A 71 -11.76 6.64 11.08
C LYS A 71 -10.37 6.14 11.50
N PRO A 72 -9.42 6.04 10.56
CA PRO A 72 -8.08 5.53 10.89
C PRO A 72 -7.35 6.41 11.91
N SER A 73 -7.73 7.67 12.07
CA SER A 73 -7.17 8.58 13.09
C SER A 73 -7.52 8.21 14.53
N THR A 74 -8.49 7.32 14.77
CA THR A 74 -8.82 6.83 16.12
C THR A 74 -8.06 5.54 16.47
N LEU A 75 -7.22 5.03 15.56
CA LEU A 75 -6.37 3.88 15.83
C LEU A 75 -5.30 4.23 16.86
N ASN A 76 -5.11 3.32 17.81
CA ASN A 76 -4.07 3.40 18.83
C ASN A 76 -3.50 2.00 19.09
N ASP A 77 -2.42 1.94 19.86
CA ASP A 77 -1.73 0.68 20.20
C ASP A 77 -2.65 -0.37 20.85
N GLU A 78 -3.74 0.07 21.50
CA GLU A 78 -4.67 -0.81 22.19
C GLU A 78 -5.77 -1.37 21.29
N ASN A 79 -6.17 -0.67 20.23
CA ASN A 79 -7.31 -1.05 19.40
C ASN A 79 -6.91 -1.55 18.00
N ASP A 80 -5.68 -1.29 17.55
CA ASP A 80 -5.21 -1.67 16.22
C ASP A 80 -4.87 -3.17 16.16
N THR A 81 -5.69 -3.93 15.43
CA THR A 81 -5.51 -5.38 15.24
C THR A 81 -4.31 -5.70 14.33
N GLN A 82 -4.04 -4.85 13.32
CA GLN A 82 -2.92 -5.03 12.39
C GLN A 82 -1.59 -4.79 13.11
N LEU A 83 -1.51 -3.76 13.95
CA LEU A 83 -0.33 -3.46 14.76
C LEU A 83 -0.02 -4.59 15.74
N LYS A 84 -1.03 -5.10 16.46
CA LYS A 84 -0.86 -6.23 17.38
C LYS A 84 -0.29 -7.45 16.67
N LYS A 85 -0.82 -7.80 15.48
CA LYS A 85 -0.30 -8.92 14.70
C LYS A 85 1.12 -8.67 14.21
N ALA A 86 1.45 -7.44 13.78
CA ALA A 86 2.81 -7.10 13.38
C ALA A 86 3.82 -7.29 14.53
N ILE A 87 3.47 -6.87 15.75
CA ILE A 87 4.31 -7.06 16.93
C ILE A 87 4.50 -8.54 17.26
N GLU A 88 3.44 -9.35 17.13
CA GLU A 88 3.49 -10.80 17.32
C GLU A 88 4.47 -11.46 16.34
N VAL A 89 4.33 -11.17 15.03
CA VAL A 89 5.21 -11.71 13.97
C VAL A 89 6.68 -11.33 14.21
N VAL A 90 6.93 -10.06 14.58
CA VAL A 90 8.30 -9.62 14.92
C VAL A 90 8.85 -10.39 16.12
N LYS A 91 8.05 -10.59 17.18
CA LYS A 91 8.48 -11.35 18.37
C LYS A 91 8.74 -12.83 18.05
N GLU A 92 7.97 -13.44 17.17
CA GLU A 92 8.21 -14.83 16.72
C GLU A 92 9.55 -14.96 16.00
N LYS A 93 9.93 -13.97 15.17
CA LYS A 93 11.19 -13.96 14.43
C LYS A 93 12.43 -13.57 15.24
N MET A 94 12.24 -12.94 16.40
CA MET A 94 13.33 -12.57 17.31
C MET A 94 13.72 -13.71 18.28
N LYS A 95 12.96 -14.81 18.29
CA LYS A 95 13.33 -16.03 19.01
C LYS A 95 14.29 -16.88 18.18
#